data_AF-A0A1J4NMI4-F1
#
_entry.id   AF-A0A1J4NMI4-F1
#
_cell.length_a   1.000
_cell.length_b   1.000
_cell.length_c   1.000
_cell.angle_alpha   90.00
_cell.angle_beta   90.00
_cell.angle_gamma   90.00
#
_symmetry.space_group_name_H-M   'P 1'
#
loop_
_entity.id
_entity.type
_entity.pdbx_description
1 polymer ?
#
loop_
_entity_poly.entity_id
_entity_poly.type
_entity_poly.pdbx_seq_one_letter_code
_entity_poly.pdbx_strand_id
1 'polypeptide(L)'
;MPLEQHINWTVLPAGLSDDGTQVRVSVFIAPRLQPENGAGTLADFPDFVDWPARLEDATFVFAAGEDGTGAAPPRQLDPFTDSLRPQSPSFDGELWTSLFHEDTPLQPFSFAAPGEREMRTYSAGQVSAYTKQVYGRAALRSPETPPPTRQALGLPSTASGDVLHGHPQLGGGAPHSGGAGADAPGPQDGGEVPSELAGLNAFHSVPEPSGTAGGQTIAGHAEGPTPPKPPSLPPADFHTILTALGDHPVLLRHLGLVLDFLLPADRVPSSAGQGLLSVVPHWTSALHQGAYDVSCRTRYVFGADPLEPARRVFVPAAQAAADGDPLASPSRGLVVLDGDFSLEQADTDGAAFKMLSVPEDAVGLSPVRTHGLSLVRDNRADSLTTEFRRAADNEGAFTATVSGMRPTDGAPAAVTPAAGADTPQGPQAPSPQQPQDGSTAPVLVAQDVVRGHRLDIWDETRQAWYSLHERIVEYRKPGAGPLLLTASDEGCFQAHLASPPDHLVPSHTPPPLYVPETLVTWNGYSASASRPGLVLDTDPGAPDENRPPNKPVEPNNDAPPGIPLEITVRARPGSLPRLRFGRQYRVRLRTVDLAGNGLGPTEAAAA
;
A
#
# COMPACT_ATOMS: atom_id res chain seq x y z
N MET A 1 -14.63 7.41 -26.17
CA MET A 1 -15.15 6.13 -25.65
C MET A 1 -16.55 6.38 -25.13
N PRO A 2 -17.49 5.41 -25.24
CA PRO A 2 -18.81 5.57 -24.67
C PRO A 2 -18.70 5.76 -23.15
N LEU A 3 -19.71 6.42 -22.59
CA LEU A 3 -19.85 6.54 -21.14
C LEU A 3 -20.11 5.15 -20.54
N GLU A 4 -19.28 4.75 -19.57
CA GLU A 4 -19.42 3.47 -18.89
C GLU A 4 -19.16 3.59 -17.38
N GLN A 5 -19.90 2.81 -16.60
CA GLN A 5 -19.78 2.68 -15.15
C GLN A 5 -19.52 1.21 -14.84
N HIS A 6 -18.37 0.89 -14.26
CA HIS A 6 -18.07 -0.47 -13.81
C HIS A 6 -17.99 -0.49 -12.29
N ILE A 7 -18.73 -1.36 -11.63
CA ILE A 7 -18.68 -1.52 -10.17
C ILE A 7 -18.07 -2.87 -9.84
N ASN A 8 -16.93 -2.85 -9.16
CA ASN A 8 -16.31 -4.06 -8.66
C ASN A 8 -16.84 -4.40 -7.25
N TRP A 9 -17.39 -5.60 -7.11
CA TRP A 9 -17.96 -6.14 -5.87
C TRP A 9 -17.05 -7.24 -5.32
N THR A 10 -16.27 -6.91 -4.30
CA THR A 10 -15.32 -7.84 -3.69
C THR A 10 -15.86 -8.36 -2.37
N VAL A 11 -16.12 -9.67 -2.30
CA VAL A 11 -16.57 -10.33 -1.07
C VAL A 11 -15.37 -10.70 -0.18
N LEU A 12 -15.47 -10.42 1.11
CA LEU A 12 -14.40 -10.57 2.09
C LEU A 12 -14.90 -11.42 3.27
N PRO A 13 -14.46 -12.69 3.40
CA PRO A 13 -14.65 -13.47 4.61
C PRO A 13 -14.06 -12.75 5.84
N ALA A 14 -14.87 -12.53 6.87
CA ALA A 14 -14.52 -11.68 8.02
C ALA A 14 -14.71 -12.37 9.38
N GLY A 15 -14.56 -13.70 9.42
CA GLY A 15 -14.70 -14.51 10.64
C GLY A 15 -16.14 -14.93 10.94
N LEU A 16 -16.42 -15.22 12.21
CA LEU A 16 -17.72 -15.71 12.68
C LEU A 16 -18.31 -14.76 13.72
N SER A 17 -19.62 -14.89 13.97
CA SER A 17 -20.25 -14.37 15.19
C SER A 17 -19.70 -15.06 16.43
N ASP A 18 -19.84 -14.42 17.59
CA ASP A 18 -19.30 -14.90 18.87
C ASP A 18 -19.87 -16.27 19.28
N ASP A 19 -21.09 -16.60 18.83
CA ASP A 19 -21.73 -17.90 19.04
C ASP A 19 -21.42 -18.93 17.95
N GLY A 20 -20.70 -18.54 16.89
CA GLY A 20 -20.33 -19.38 15.76
C GLY A 20 -21.47 -19.79 14.82
N THR A 21 -22.68 -19.23 15.01
CA THR A 21 -23.88 -19.60 14.21
C THR A 21 -23.97 -18.84 12.89
N GLN A 22 -23.29 -17.69 12.78
CA GLN A 22 -23.24 -16.87 11.58
C GLN A 22 -21.78 -16.67 11.15
N VAL A 23 -21.54 -16.62 9.84
CA VAL A 23 -20.30 -16.08 9.30
C VAL A 23 -20.47 -14.59 9.02
N ARG A 24 -19.40 -13.83 9.25
CA ARG A 24 -19.32 -12.41 8.91
C ARG A 24 -18.72 -12.26 7.52
N VAL A 25 -19.34 -11.45 6.68
CA VAL A 25 -18.84 -11.10 5.35
C VAL A 25 -18.94 -9.60 5.16
N SER A 26 -17.88 -8.99 4.64
CA SER A 26 -17.93 -7.62 4.12
C SER A 26 -17.88 -7.65 2.60
N VAL A 27 -18.58 -6.75 1.93
CA VAL A 27 -18.49 -6.51 0.49
C VAL A 27 -17.86 -5.13 0.28
N PHE A 28 -16.66 -5.09 -0.27
CA PHE A 28 -15.95 -3.87 -0.63
C PHE A 28 -16.30 -3.48 -2.08
N ILE A 29 -16.68 -2.21 -2.26
CA ILE A 29 -17.17 -1.68 -3.53
C ILE A 29 -16.14 -0.71 -4.09
N ALA A 30 -15.69 -0.96 -5.32
CA ALA A 30 -14.76 -0.09 -6.03
C ALA A 30 -15.35 0.36 -7.38
N PRO A 31 -15.95 1.55 -7.45
CA PRO A 31 -16.44 2.14 -8.68
C PRO A 31 -15.28 2.54 -9.62
N ARG A 32 -15.43 2.23 -10.91
CA ARG A 32 -14.55 2.65 -12.00
C ARG A 32 -15.43 3.34 -13.04
N LEU A 33 -15.26 4.66 -13.15
CA LEU A 33 -16.13 5.50 -13.98
C LEU A 33 -15.35 5.95 -15.22
N GLN A 34 -16.00 5.84 -16.38
CA GLN A 34 -15.45 6.15 -17.68
C GLN A 34 -16.34 7.21 -18.36
N PRO A 35 -16.12 8.51 -18.10
CA PRO A 35 -16.80 9.60 -18.78
C PRO A 35 -16.64 9.54 -20.31
N GLU A 36 -17.63 10.12 -21.01
CA GLU A 36 -17.58 10.26 -22.46
C GLU A 36 -16.51 11.29 -22.86
N ASN A 37 -15.70 10.96 -23.87
CA ASN A 37 -14.76 11.91 -24.51
C ASN A 37 -13.67 12.53 -23.61
N GLY A 38 -13.31 11.93 -22.47
CA GLY A 38 -12.17 12.35 -21.64
C GLY A 38 -12.59 12.74 -20.24
N ALA A 39 -12.09 13.85 -19.70
CA ALA A 39 -12.50 14.33 -18.38
C ALA A 39 -13.98 14.78 -18.38
N GLY A 40 -14.68 14.53 -17.28
CA GLY A 40 -16.09 14.88 -17.09
C GLY A 40 -16.38 15.29 -15.65
N THR A 41 -17.63 15.12 -15.24
CA THR A 41 -18.08 15.39 -13.87
C THR A 41 -18.93 14.24 -13.35
N LEU A 42 -19.18 14.20 -12.04
CA LEU A 42 -20.02 13.17 -11.45
C LEU A 42 -21.49 13.26 -11.89
N ALA A 43 -21.94 14.42 -12.39
CA ALA A 43 -23.28 14.59 -12.98
C ALA A 43 -23.59 13.58 -14.09
N ASP A 44 -22.56 13.11 -14.81
CA ASP A 44 -22.69 12.11 -15.87
C ASP A 44 -23.04 10.70 -15.31
N PHE A 45 -22.92 10.50 -13.99
CA PHE A 45 -23.11 9.24 -13.28
C PHE A 45 -24.16 9.37 -12.16
N PRO A 46 -25.48 9.39 -12.50
CA PRO A 46 -26.56 9.64 -11.54
C PRO A 46 -26.70 8.61 -10.42
N ASP A 47 -26.05 7.44 -10.55
CA ASP A 47 -25.95 6.47 -9.45
C ASP A 47 -25.02 6.96 -8.34
N PHE A 48 -23.92 7.63 -8.69
CA PHE A 48 -22.92 8.11 -7.74
C PHE A 48 -23.15 9.56 -7.30
N VAL A 49 -24.09 10.28 -7.90
CA VAL A 49 -24.60 11.53 -7.31
C VAL A 49 -25.35 11.25 -6.00
N ASP A 50 -26.11 10.16 -5.94
CA ASP A 50 -26.88 9.73 -4.76
C ASP A 50 -26.74 8.22 -4.50
N TRP A 51 -25.49 7.79 -4.26
CA TRP A 51 -25.14 6.39 -4.08
C TRP A 51 -25.85 5.72 -2.89
N PRO A 52 -25.91 6.34 -1.70
CA PRO A 52 -26.63 5.77 -0.56
C PRO A 52 -28.09 5.42 -0.87
N ALA A 53 -28.82 6.26 -1.62
CA ALA A 53 -30.20 5.98 -2.00
C ALA A 53 -30.32 4.74 -2.91
N ARG A 54 -29.34 4.49 -3.80
CA ARG A 54 -29.33 3.29 -4.65
C ARG A 54 -29.21 2.01 -3.82
N LEU A 55 -28.56 2.08 -2.66
CA LEU A 55 -28.36 0.94 -1.77
C LEU A 55 -29.56 0.67 -0.86
N GLU A 56 -30.46 1.64 -0.64
CA GLU A 56 -31.63 1.46 0.23
C GLU A 56 -32.56 0.35 -0.25
N ASP A 57 -32.67 0.13 -1.57
CA ASP A 57 -33.48 -0.92 -2.18
C ASP A 57 -32.68 -2.08 -2.75
N ALA A 58 -31.35 -1.99 -2.72
CA ALA A 58 -30.47 -3.05 -3.19
C ALA A 58 -30.58 -4.31 -2.31
N THR A 59 -30.56 -5.46 -2.96
CA THR A 59 -30.45 -6.76 -2.29
C THR A 59 -29.31 -7.58 -2.87
N PHE A 60 -28.83 -8.56 -2.12
CA PHE A 60 -27.58 -9.27 -2.42
C PHE A 60 -27.77 -10.76 -2.24
N VAL A 61 -27.30 -11.55 -3.21
CA VAL A 61 -27.31 -13.02 -3.15
C VAL A 61 -25.89 -13.52 -3.14
N PHE A 62 -25.54 -14.34 -2.13
CA PHE A 62 -24.22 -14.95 -2.02
C PHE A 62 -24.20 -16.32 -2.67
N ALA A 63 -23.12 -16.59 -3.38
CA ALA A 63 -22.91 -17.84 -4.09
C ALA A 63 -21.54 -18.44 -3.74
N ALA A 64 -21.48 -19.76 -3.67
CA ALA A 64 -20.27 -20.50 -3.38
C ALA A 64 -20.10 -21.69 -4.33
N GLY A 65 -18.86 -22.15 -4.51
CA GLY A 65 -18.54 -23.31 -5.32
C GLY A 65 -17.07 -23.68 -5.18
N GLU A 66 -16.67 -24.81 -5.74
CA GLU A 66 -15.27 -25.25 -5.69
C GLU A 66 -14.52 -24.85 -6.94
N ASP A 67 -13.31 -24.33 -6.75
CA ASP A 67 -12.31 -24.17 -7.79
C ASP A 67 -11.96 -25.57 -8.33
N GLY A 68 -12.47 -25.91 -9.52
CA GLY A 68 -12.35 -27.27 -10.05
C GLY A 68 -10.89 -27.70 -10.20
N THR A 69 -10.61 -29.00 -10.16
CA THR A 69 -9.24 -29.56 -10.34
C THR A 69 -8.69 -29.41 -11.76
N GLY A 70 -9.36 -28.64 -12.64
CA GLY A 70 -8.95 -28.36 -14.01
C GLY A 70 -8.27 -26.99 -14.12
N ALA A 71 -7.75 -26.65 -15.31
CA ALA A 71 -7.02 -25.39 -15.54
C ALA A 71 -7.89 -24.10 -15.47
N ALA A 72 -9.20 -24.20 -15.19
CA ALA A 72 -10.11 -23.06 -15.14
C ALA A 72 -11.10 -23.16 -13.97
N PRO A 73 -11.37 -22.05 -13.26
CA PRO A 73 -12.34 -22.00 -12.15
C PRO A 73 -13.77 -22.32 -12.60
N PRO A 74 -14.67 -22.75 -11.68
CA PRO A 74 -16.06 -23.09 -11.97
C PRO A 74 -16.76 -21.92 -12.66
N ARG A 75 -17.56 -22.22 -13.68
CA ARG A 75 -18.18 -21.21 -14.55
C ARG A 75 -19.29 -20.42 -13.84
N GLN A 76 -19.98 -21.05 -12.91
CA GLN A 76 -21.02 -20.44 -12.08
C GLN A 76 -20.85 -20.96 -10.65
N LEU A 77 -21.09 -20.09 -9.67
CA LEU A 77 -21.18 -20.47 -8.27
C LEU A 77 -22.65 -20.64 -7.92
N ASP A 78 -22.95 -21.58 -7.04
CA ASP A 78 -24.32 -21.89 -6.64
C ASP A 78 -24.76 -20.92 -5.53
N PRO A 79 -25.87 -20.19 -5.73
CA PRO A 79 -26.47 -19.38 -4.67
C PRO A 79 -26.82 -20.23 -3.45
N PHE A 80 -26.44 -19.78 -2.25
CA PHE A 80 -26.77 -20.45 -0.99
C PHE A 80 -27.56 -19.55 -0.02
N THR A 81 -27.80 -18.30 -0.39
CA THR A 81 -28.65 -17.37 0.36
C THR A 81 -29.87 -16.96 -0.45
N ASP A 82 -30.91 -16.56 0.27
CA ASP A 82 -31.97 -15.72 -0.30
C ASP A 82 -31.43 -14.30 -0.55
N SER A 83 -32.26 -13.40 -1.09
CA SER A 83 -31.92 -11.98 -1.23
C SER A 83 -31.78 -11.32 0.15
N LEU A 84 -30.58 -10.85 0.47
CA LEU A 84 -30.25 -10.19 1.74
C LEU A 84 -30.11 -8.68 1.57
N ARG A 85 -30.35 -7.94 2.65
CA ARG A 85 -30.01 -6.52 2.76
C ARG A 85 -28.75 -6.36 3.64
N PRO A 86 -27.93 -5.33 3.41
CA PRO A 86 -26.78 -5.05 4.26
C PRO A 86 -27.20 -4.81 5.72
N GLN A 87 -26.32 -5.19 6.65
CA GLN A 87 -26.46 -4.96 8.10
C GLN A 87 -25.52 -3.84 8.59
N SER A 88 -24.92 -3.09 7.67
CA SER A 88 -24.12 -1.90 7.94
C SER A 88 -24.90 -0.84 8.73
N PRO A 89 -24.20 0.13 9.38
CA PRO A 89 -24.84 1.38 9.81
C PRO A 89 -25.64 2.01 8.67
N SER A 90 -26.68 2.79 9.00
CA SER A 90 -27.47 3.51 8.00
C SER A 90 -26.58 4.30 7.07
N PHE A 91 -26.76 4.12 5.76
CA PHE A 91 -26.04 4.88 4.74
C PHE A 91 -26.42 6.35 4.84
N ASP A 92 -25.43 7.22 4.90
CA ASP A 92 -25.62 8.65 5.17
C ASP A 92 -25.53 9.46 3.88
N GLY A 93 -26.70 9.80 3.31
CA GLY A 93 -26.82 10.62 2.10
C GLY A 93 -26.30 12.05 2.28
N GLU A 94 -26.43 12.64 3.49
CA GLU A 94 -25.87 13.96 3.77
C GLU A 94 -24.34 13.92 3.83
N LEU A 95 -23.78 12.84 4.39
CA LEU A 95 -22.35 12.59 4.38
C LEU A 95 -21.82 12.35 2.96
N TRP A 96 -22.51 11.54 2.15
CA TRP A 96 -22.13 11.33 0.74
C TRP A 96 -22.12 12.64 -0.03
N THR A 97 -23.22 13.38 0.03
CA THR A 97 -23.35 14.68 -0.64
C THR A 97 -22.44 15.75 -0.05
N SER A 98 -21.83 15.55 1.12
CA SER A 98 -20.80 16.45 1.64
C SER A 98 -19.43 16.25 0.97
N LEU A 99 -19.20 15.09 0.36
CA LEU A 99 -17.95 14.71 -0.28
C LEU A 99 -18.06 14.71 -1.81
N PHE A 100 -19.22 14.32 -2.34
CA PHE A 100 -19.45 14.12 -3.76
C PHE A 100 -20.67 14.92 -4.21
N HIS A 101 -20.48 15.76 -5.21
CA HIS A 101 -21.49 16.64 -5.80
C HIS A 101 -21.54 16.40 -7.31
N GLU A 102 -22.60 16.86 -7.98
CA GLU A 102 -22.71 16.81 -9.45
C GLU A 102 -21.49 17.44 -10.15
N ASP A 103 -20.96 18.54 -9.60
CA ASP A 103 -19.79 19.25 -10.11
C ASP A 103 -18.44 18.62 -9.75
N THR A 104 -18.41 17.48 -9.02
CA THR A 104 -17.16 16.82 -8.65
C THR A 104 -16.38 16.44 -9.91
N PRO A 105 -15.12 16.90 -10.07
CA PRO A 105 -14.31 16.55 -11.23
C PRO A 105 -14.12 15.04 -11.36
N LEU A 106 -14.14 14.54 -12.59
CA LEU A 106 -13.95 13.13 -12.88
C LEU A 106 -12.94 12.93 -14.00
N GLN A 107 -11.86 12.21 -13.70
CA GLN A 107 -10.95 11.69 -14.72
C GLN A 107 -11.39 10.26 -15.10
N PRO A 108 -11.14 9.81 -16.33
CA PRO A 108 -11.39 8.43 -16.70
C PRO A 108 -10.52 7.48 -15.86
N PHE A 109 -11.13 6.43 -15.33
CA PHE A 109 -10.39 5.43 -14.57
C PHE A 109 -9.28 4.81 -15.43
N SER A 110 -8.08 4.73 -14.86
CA SER A 110 -6.94 4.05 -15.48
C SER A 110 -6.30 3.11 -14.46
N PHE A 111 -6.08 1.87 -14.85
CA PHE A 111 -5.27 0.94 -14.06
C PHE A 111 -3.81 1.41 -14.09
N ALA A 112 -3.21 1.60 -12.92
CA ALA A 112 -1.79 1.84 -12.80
C ALA A 112 -1.05 0.50 -12.91
N ALA A 113 -0.06 0.40 -13.79
CA ALA A 113 0.77 -0.79 -13.98
C ALA A 113 2.18 -0.62 -13.36
N PRO A 114 2.32 -0.57 -12.02
CA PRO A 114 3.60 -0.32 -11.37
C PRO A 114 4.64 -1.42 -11.64
N GLY A 115 4.20 -2.65 -12.00
CA GLY A 115 5.09 -3.76 -12.34
C GLY A 115 5.92 -3.55 -13.62
N GLU A 116 5.58 -2.55 -14.45
CA GLU A 116 6.35 -2.21 -15.64
C GLU A 116 7.47 -1.20 -15.36
N ARG A 117 7.52 -0.62 -14.15
CA ARG A 117 8.50 0.39 -13.75
C ARG A 117 9.75 -0.27 -13.19
N GLU A 118 10.91 0.31 -13.47
CA GLU A 118 12.18 -0.10 -12.85
C GLU A 118 12.07 0.04 -11.33
N MET A 119 12.37 -1.03 -10.58
CA MET A 119 12.43 -0.99 -9.11
C MET A 119 13.88 -0.78 -8.64
N ARG A 120 14.07 0.15 -7.71
CA ARG A 120 15.33 0.41 -7.02
C ARG A 120 15.19 0.08 -5.55
N THR A 121 16.09 -0.74 -5.04
CA THR A 121 16.17 -1.16 -3.63
C THR A 121 17.63 -1.34 -3.22
N TYR A 122 17.87 -1.48 -1.94
CA TYR A 122 19.15 -1.95 -1.38
C TYR A 122 18.87 -2.90 -0.21
N SER A 123 19.81 -3.81 0.06
CA SER A 123 19.68 -4.71 1.21
C SER A 123 20.00 -3.96 2.51
N ALA A 124 18.99 -3.69 3.32
CA ALA A 124 19.16 -3.07 4.63
C ALA A 124 19.95 -3.99 5.58
N GLY A 125 19.72 -5.30 5.51
CA GLY A 125 20.50 -6.30 6.23
C GLY A 125 21.99 -6.27 5.87
N GLN A 126 22.34 -6.18 4.59
CA GLN A 126 23.73 -6.08 4.13
C GLN A 126 24.38 -4.79 4.60
N VAL A 127 23.72 -3.64 4.44
CA VAL A 127 24.21 -2.34 4.88
C VAL A 127 24.43 -2.33 6.40
N SER A 128 23.47 -2.84 7.16
CA SER A 128 23.56 -2.98 8.61
C SER A 128 24.75 -3.85 9.04
N ALA A 129 24.90 -5.04 8.44
CA ALA A 129 25.99 -5.96 8.76
C ALA A 129 27.36 -5.35 8.44
N TYR A 130 27.53 -4.75 7.26
CA TYR A 130 28.75 -4.09 6.86
C TYR A 130 29.09 -2.91 7.78
N THR A 131 28.10 -2.07 8.09
CA THR A 131 28.26 -0.92 8.99
C THR A 131 28.69 -1.40 10.37
N LYS A 132 28.04 -2.39 10.97
CA LYS A 132 28.44 -2.97 12.26
C LYS A 132 29.89 -3.47 12.24
N GLN A 133 30.34 -4.09 11.14
CA GLN A 133 31.74 -4.51 10.97
C GLN A 133 32.72 -3.33 10.90
N VAL A 134 32.37 -2.23 10.22
CA VAL A 134 33.20 -1.01 10.18
C VAL A 134 33.44 -0.47 11.59
N TYR A 135 32.38 -0.34 12.40
CA TYR A 135 32.50 0.16 13.77
C TYR A 135 33.27 -0.83 14.66
N GLY A 136 33.01 -2.13 14.53
CA GLY A 136 33.76 -3.15 15.27
C GLY A 136 35.26 -3.13 14.95
N ARG A 137 35.64 -3.02 13.67
CA ARG A 137 37.04 -2.90 13.25
C ARG A 137 37.68 -1.61 13.75
N ALA A 138 36.97 -0.48 13.69
CA ALA A 138 37.47 0.78 14.19
C ALA A 138 37.73 0.72 15.71
N ALA A 139 36.78 0.17 16.48
CA ALA A 139 36.94 0.01 17.93
C ALA A 139 38.14 -0.88 18.30
N LEU A 140 38.40 -1.94 17.53
CA LEU A 140 39.55 -2.83 17.75
C LEU A 140 40.89 -2.23 17.33
N ARG A 141 40.93 -1.49 16.22
CA ARG A 141 42.17 -1.02 15.59
C ARG A 141 42.58 0.39 15.99
N SER A 142 41.61 1.23 16.34
CA SER A 142 41.81 2.65 16.68
C SER A 142 41.00 3.02 17.92
N PRO A 143 41.30 2.41 19.09
CA PRO A 143 40.50 2.60 20.31
C PRO A 143 40.61 4.01 20.91
N GLU A 144 41.75 4.68 20.71
CA GLU A 144 42.06 5.99 21.33
C GLU A 144 42.07 7.14 20.32
N THR A 145 42.07 6.84 19.02
CA THR A 145 42.17 7.83 17.95
C THR A 145 41.17 7.50 16.84
N PRO A 146 40.42 8.49 16.30
CA PRO A 146 39.50 8.18 15.22
C PRO A 146 40.28 7.81 13.95
N PRO A 147 39.90 6.75 13.22
CA PRO A 147 40.56 6.36 11.99
C PRO A 147 40.17 7.29 10.83
N PRO A 148 40.98 7.39 9.76
CA PRO A 148 40.52 7.96 8.50
C PRO A 148 39.24 7.26 8.03
N THR A 149 38.18 8.01 7.70
CA THR A 149 36.86 7.44 7.40
C THR A 149 36.91 6.49 6.21
N ARG A 150 37.60 6.88 5.13
CA ARG A 150 37.77 6.04 3.92
C ARG A 150 38.49 4.72 4.25
N GLN A 151 39.54 4.76 5.06
CA GLN A 151 40.24 3.56 5.50
C GLN A 151 39.33 2.65 6.34
N ALA A 152 38.47 3.21 7.19
CA ALA A 152 37.50 2.45 7.96
C ALA A 152 36.45 1.74 7.07
N LEU A 153 36.08 2.37 5.95
CA LEU A 153 35.28 1.79 4.87
C LEU A 153 36.09 0.82 3.97
N GLY A 154 37.36 0.57 4.26
CA GLY A 154 38.20 -0.31 3.43
C GLY A 154 38.54 0.26 2.05
N LEU A 155 38.34 1.56 1.84
CA LEU A 155 38.73 2.26 0.63
C LEU A 155 40.19 2.70 0.73
N PRO A 156 40.93 2.76 -0.40
CA PRO A 156 42.28 3.29 -0.43
C PRO A 156 42.28 4.76 0.05
N SER A 157 43.25 5.08 0.90
CA SER A 157 43.47 6.44 1.41
C SER A 157 44.69 7.03 0.71
N THR A 158 44.53 8.22 0.13
CA THR A 158 45.64 9.02 -0.42
C THR A 158 46.47 9.70 0.67
N ALA A 159 46.03 9.65 1.94
CA ALA A 159 46.78 10.15 3.09
C ALA A 159 47.89 9.18 3.51
N SER A 160 48.90 9.02 2.65
CA SER A 160 50.23 8.52 3.03
C SER A 160 51.18 9.71 3.04
N GLY A 161 51.07 10.53 4.10
CA GLY A 161 52.05 11.55 4.47
C GLY A 161 53.08 10.93 5.42
N ASP A 162 54.19 10.53 4.82
CA ASP A 162 55.37 9.91 5.40
C ASP A 162 55.96 10.66 6.62
N VAL A 163 56.14 9.97 7.75
CA VAL A 163 57.18 10.29 8.75
C VAL A 163 57.86 9.00 9.18
N LEU A 164 58.69 8.43 8.31
CA LEU A 164 59.76 7.53 8.74
C LEU A 164 61.12 8.02 8.24
N HIS A 165 62.00 8.30 9.20
CA HIS A 165 63.41 8.60 9.01
C HIS A 165 64.14 7.50 8.23
N GLY A 166 64.90 7.90 7.20
CA GLY A 166 66.30 7.47 7.06
C GLY A 166 66.65 6.48 5.94
N HIS A 167 67.49 7.00 5.05
CA HIS A 167 68.51 6.35 4.21
C HIS A 167 68.16 5.88 2.77
N PRO A 168 68.92 6.36 1.76
CA PRO A 168 68.77 5.96 0.37
C PRO A 168 69.67 4.76 0.02
N GLN A 169 69.18 3.84 -0.82
CA GLN A 169 70.05 3.04 -1.68
C GLN A 169 69.47 2.86 -3.08
N LEU A 170 70.42 2.89 -4.02
CA LEU A 170 70.31 2.94 -5.48
C LEU A 170 70.26 1.53 -6.11
N GLY A 171 69.64 1.46 -7.30
CA GLY A 171 69.85 0.43 -8.33
C GLY A 171 68.66 -0.53 -8.52
N GLY A 172 68.19 -0.86 -9.71
CA GLY A 172 68.55 -0.51 -11.09
C GLY A 172 67.71 -1.37 -12.06
N GLY A 173 67.64 -0.96 -13.33
CA GLY A 173 67.44 -1.88 -14.48
C GLY A 173 66.01 -2.29 -14.87
N ALA A 174 65.54 -1.75 -16.00
CA ALA A 174 64.34 -2.10 -16.79
C ALA A 174 64.52 -3.43 -17.61
N PRO A 175 63.71 -3.84 -18.64
CA PRO A 175 62.52 -3.21 -19.24
C PRO A 175 61.40 -4.14 -19.88
N HIS A 176 60.35 -3.48 -20.42
CA HIS A 176 59.51 -3.78 -21.63
C HIS A 176 58.55 -4.99 -21.73
N SER A 177 57.27 -4.69 -21.97
CA SER A 177 56.41 -5.00 -23.16
C SER A 177 54.94 -4.86 -22.73
N GLY A 178 53.96 -4.27 -23.43
CA GLY A 178 53.74 -4.03 -24.85
C GLY A 178 52.35 -4.61 -25.18
N GLY A 179 51.32 -3.78 -25.39
CA GLY A 179 50.00 -4.26 -25.81
C GLY A 179 48.89 -3.21 -25.69
N ALA A 180 48.48 -2.67 -26.83
CA ALA A 180 47.49 -1.62 -26.99
C ALA A 180 46.06 -2.17 -27.12
N GLY A 181 45.09 -1.35 -26.67
CA GLY A 181 43.78 -1.20 -27.32
C GLY A 181 42.58 -1.91 -26.69
N ALA A 182 41.81 -1.19 -25.86
CA ALA A 182 40.35 -1.27 -25.83
C ALA A 182 39.78 -0.02 -25.11
N ASP A 183 38.70 0.50 -25.66
CA ASP A 183 37.95 1.72 -25.36
C ASP A 183 38.02 2.30 -23.93
N ALA A 184 38.34 3.59 -23.86
CA ALA A 184 38.22 4.41 -22.66
C ALA A 184 36.74 4.73 -22.37
N PRO A 185 36.22 4.43 -21.17
CA PRO A 185 35.02 5.08 -20.68
C PRO A 185 35.37 6.53 -20.33
N GLY A 186 34.45 7.46 -20.64
CA GLY A 186 34.55 8.87 -20.23
C GLY A 186 34.66 9.04 -18.71
N PRO A 187 35.10 10.21 -18.23
CA PRO A 187 35.45 10.42 -16.84
C PRO A 187 34.20 10.29 -15.94
N GLN A 188 34.13 9.21 -15.17
CA GLN A 188 33.23 9.09 -14.04
C GLN A 188 33.95 9.66 -12.82
N ASP A 189 33.53 10.85 -12.37
CA ASP A 189 33.91 11.45 -11.08
C ASP A 189 33.18 10.72 -9.92
N GLY A 190 33.27 9.38 -9.89
CA GLY A 190 32.69 8.53 -8.87
C GLY A 190 33.79 8.01 -7.96
N GLY A 191 33.95 8.60 -6.78
CA GLY A 191 34.84 8.04 -5.75
C GLY A 191 34.49 6.57 -5.48
N GLU A 192 35.49 5.71 -5.26
CA GLU A 192 35.26 4.29 -4.99
C GLU A 192 34.27 4.10 -3.81
N VAL A 193 33.20 3.34 -4.02
CA VAL A 193 32.19 2.98 -3.02
C VAL A 193 32.32 1.48 -2.71
N PRO A 194 32.29 1.05 -1.44
CA PRO A 194 32.30 -0.37 -1.10
C PRO A 194 31.11 -1.08 -1.73
N SER A 195 31.32 -2.30 -2.25
CA SER A 195 30.28 -3.08 -2.95
C SER A 195 28.99 -3.24 -2.13
N GLU A 196 29.12 -3.43 -0.82
CA GLU A 196 28.05 -3.59 0.16
C GLU A 196 27.21 -2.32 0.35
N LEU A 197 27.75 -1.15 0.00
CA LEU A 197 27.09 0.15 0.08
C LEU A 197 26.73 0.72 -1.30
N ALA A 198 27.08 0.04 -2.40
CA ALA A 198 26.81 0.50 -3.76
C ALA A 198 25.30 0.67 -4.01
N GLY A 199 24.48 -0.29 -3.54
CA GLY A 199 23.02 -0.21 -3.63
C GLY A 199 22.46 0.96 -2.82
N LEU A 200 22.93 1.17 -1.58
CA LEU A 200 22.53 2.31 -0.74
C LEU A 200 22.87 3.64 -1.43
N ASN A 201 24.07 3.76 -1.98
CA ASN A 201 24.51 4.96 -2.67
C ASN A 201 23.63 5.24 -3.91
N ALA A 202 23.39 4.21 -4.73
CA ALA A 202 22.55 4.33 -5.92
C ALA A 202 21.09 4.67 -5.57
N PHE A 203 20.56 4.14 -4.46
CA PHE A 203 19.20 4.41 -3.99
C PHE A 203 19.02 5.85 -3.52
N HIS A 204 20.03 6.47 -2.92
CA HIS A 204 19.92 7.84 -2.42
C HIS A 204 20.53 8.90 -3.35
N SER A 205 21.16 8.49 -4.44
CA SER A 205 21.64 9.40 -5.49
C SER A 205 20.51 9.69 -6.48
N VAL A 206 20.04 10.93 -6.53
CA VAL A 206 19.14 11.37 -7.60
C VAL A 206 19.97 11.53 -8.87
N PRO A 207 19.58 10.95 -10.02
CA PRO A 207 20.21 11.28 -11.29
C PRO A 207 20.01 12.77 -11.55
N GLU A 208 21.08 13.56 -11.46
CA GLU A 208 21.02 14.96 -11.87
C GLU A 208 20.58 15.02 -13.33
N PRO A 209 19.51 15.76 -13.68
CA PRO A 209 19.18 15.98 -15.07
C PRO A 209 20.37 16.67 -15.74
N SER A 210 20.83 16.11 -16.84
CA SER A 210 21.97 16.63 -17.62
C SER A 210 21.78 18.12 -17.94
N GLY A 211 22.34 19.02 -17.14
CA GLY A 211 22.25 20.47 -17.37
C GLY A 211 22.11 21.38 -16.14
N THR A 212 21.80 20.86 -14.95
CA THR A 212 21.79 21.69 -13.73
C THR A 212 23.17 21.71 -13.07
N ALA A 213 23.91 22.81 -13.28
CA ALA A 213 25.13 23.09 -12.53
C ALA A 213 24.82 23.06 -11.02
N GLY A 214 25.63 22.30 -10.28
CA GLY A 214 25.43 22.02 -8.86
C GLY A 214 25.10 23.26 -8.03
N GLY A 215 23.93 23.24 -7.40
CA GLY A 215 23.57 24.20 -6.37
C GLY A 215 24.49 23.99 -5.17
N GLN A 216 25.41 24.92 -4.95
CA GLN A 216 26.22 24.98 -3.74
C GLN A 216 25.31 25.12 -2.52
N THR A 217 25.28 24.12 -1.65
CA THR A 217 24.63 24.23 -0.34
C THR A 217 25.60 24.79 0.69
N ILE A 218 25.17 25.86 1.37
CA ILE A 218 25.73 26.48 2.59
C ILE A 218 27.23 26.79 2.54
N ALA A 219 27.67 27.52 1.53
CA ALA A 219 28.81 28.44 1.65
C ALA A 219 28.72 29.50 0.54
N GLY A 220 28.31 30.72 0.90
CA GLY A 220 28.43 31.88 0.03
C GLY A 220 27.11 32.62 -0.19
N HIS A 221 27.09 33.87 0.25
CA HIS A 221 26.07 34.87 0.01
C HIS A 221 25.96 35.24 -1.49
N ALA A 222 25.47 34.33 -2.31
CA ALA A 222 24.88 34.65 -3.60
C ALA A 222 23.41 34.24 -3.54
N GLU A 223 22.50 35.05 -4.10
CA GLU A 223 21.11 34.65 -4.31
C GLU A 223 21.08 33.32 -5.06
N GLY A 224 21.02 32.22 -4.31
CA GLY A 224 20.84 30.89 -4.87
C GLY A 224 19.49 30.86 -5.59
N PRO A 225 19.34 30.03 -6.64
CA PRO A 225 18.05 29.87 -7.29
C PRO A 225 17.02 29.54 -6.21
N THR A 226 15.94 30.32 -6.17
CA THR A 226 14.82 30.06 -5.28
C THR A 226 14.43 28.59 -5.41
N PRO A 227 14.30 27.83 -4.31
CA PRO A 227 13.94 26.44 -4.37
C PRO A 227 12.69 26.30 -5.25
N PRO A 228 12.64 25.32 -6.18
CA PRO A 228 11.51 25.18 -7.07
C PRO A 228 10.24 25.09 -6.22
N LYS A 229 9.22 25.87 -6.60
CA LYS A 229 7.93 25.83 -5.90
C LYS A 229 7.46 24.38 -5.87
N PRO A 230 7.01 23.86 -4.71
CA PRO A 230 6.43 22.53 -4.65
C PRO A 230 5.40 22.36 -5.78
N PRO A 231 5.39 21.22 -6.48
CA PRO A 231 4.44 21.00 -7.56
C PRO A 231 3.03 21.23 -7.02
N SER A 232 2.22 22.02 -7.74
CA SER A 232 0.81 22.16 -7.40
C SER A 232 0.13 20.82 -7.63
N LEU A 233 -0.50 20.27 -6.58
CA LEU A 233 -1.31 19.07 -6.74
C LEU A 233 -2.44 19.37 -7.72
N PRO A 234 -2.73 18.48 -8.70
CA PRO A 234 -3.91 18.63 -9.54
C PRO A 234 -5.17 18.60 -8.65
N PRO A 235 -6.27 19.25 -9.07
CA PRO A 235 -7.55 19.14 -8.37
C PRO A 235 -7.91 17.66 -8.23
N ALA A 236 -8.27 17.24 -7.02
CA ALA A 236 -8.67 15.87 -6.77
C ALA A 236 -9.95 15.54 -7.53
N ASP A 237 -9.92 14.46 -8.31
CA ASP A 237 -11.10 13.90 -8.95
C ASP A 237 -11.78 12.85 -8.04
N PHE A 238 -12.96 12.40 -8.44
CA PHE A 238 -13.75 11.37 -7.75
C PHE A 238 -12.95 10.12 -7.34
N HIS A 239 -12.14 9.53 -8.23
CA HIS A 239 -11.35 8.33 -7.92
C HIS A 239 -10.21 8.64 -6.95
N THR A 240 -9.59 9.81 -7.08
CA THR A 240 -8.56 10.28 -6.13
C THR A 240 -9.14 10.45 -4.72
N ILE A 241 -10.32 11.07 -4.60
CA ILE A 241 -11.01 11.23 -3.31
C ILE A 241 -11.36 9.86 -2.74
N LEU A 242 -12.00 8.97 -3.51
CA LEU A 242 -12.33 7.61 -3.06
C LEU A 242 -11.09 6.84 -2.58
N THR A 243 -9.97 6.94 -3.29
CA THR A 243 -8.72 6.28 -2.93
C THR A 243 -8.20 6.78 -1.58
N ALA A 244 -8.25 8.09 -1.33
CA ALA A 244 -7.83 8.68 -0.06
C ALA A 244 -8.69 8.23 1.13
N LEU A 245 -9.97 7.89 0.91
CA LEU A 245 -10.86 7.37 1.96
C LEU A 245 -10.62 5.89 2.31
N GLY A 246 -9.77 5.19 1.56
CA GLY A 246 -9.51 3.76 1.71
C GLY A 246 -9.06 3.32 3.12
N ASP A 247 -8.40 4.21 3.86
CA ASP A 247 -7.91 3.95 5.23
C ASP A 247 -8.93 4.27 6.33
N HIS A 248 -10.18 4.54 5.97
CA HIS A 248 -11.23 4.99 6.87
C HIS A 248 -12.44 4.03 6.88
N PRO A 249 -12.29 2.80 7.44
CA PRO A 249 -13.28 1.73 7.30
C PRO A 249 -14.64 2.04 7.93
N VAL A 250 -14.68 2.86 8.98
CA VAL A 250 -15.96 3.33 9.57
C VAL A 250 -16.66 4.30 8.61
N LEU A 251 -15.91 5.24 8.02
CA LEU A 251 -16.45 6.19 7.05
C LEU A 251 -16.93 5.48 5.78
N LEU A 252 -16.17 4.51 5.26
CA LEU A 252 -16.56 3.72 4.09
C LEU A 252 -17.89 2.97 4.28
N ARG A 253 -18.18 2.51 5.51
CA ARG A 253 -19.47 1.87 5.83
C ARG A 253 -20.63 2.87 5.80
N HIS A 254 -20.45 4.06 6.36
CA HIS A 254 -21.45 5.12 6.30
C HIS A 254 -21.68 5.64 4.87
N LEU A 255 -20.64 5.62 4.02
CA LEU A 255 -20.74 5.97 2.60
C LEU A 255 -21.33 4.85 1.73
N GLY A 256 -21.60 3.66 2.29
CA GLY A 256 -22.08 2.52 1.51
C GLY A 256 -21.04 1.95 0.54
N LEU A 257 -19.74 2.16 0.79
CA LEU A 257 -18.64 1.57 0.02
C LEU A 257 -18.12 0.25 0.63
N VAL A 258 -18.53 -0.02 1.88
CA VAL A 258 -18.35 -1.31 2.56
C VAL A 258 -19.70 -1.74 3.14
N LEU A 259 -20.15 -2.93 2.74
CA LEU A 259 -21.41 -3.51 3.17
C LEU A 259 -21.17 -4.75 4.04
N ASP A 260 -21.68 -4.79 5.26
CA ASP A 260 -21.52 -5.93 6.15
C ASP A 260 -22.75 -6.85 6.13
N PHE A 261 -22.53 -8.16 6.21
CA PHE A 261 -23.57 -9.19 6.19
C PHE A 261 -23.26 -10.28 7.22
N LEU A 262 -24.33 -10.85 7.78
CA LEU A 262 -24.29 -12.11 8.54
C LEU A 262 -24.98 -13.19 7.71
N LEU A 263 -24.26 -14.28 7.43
CA LEU A 263 -24.78 -15.42 6.67
C LEU A 263 -24.88 -16.66 7.59
N PRO A 264 -25.93 -17.50 7.47
CA PRO A 264 -26.04 -18.72 8.26
C PRO A 264 -24.86 -19.67 8.02
N ALA A 265 -24.10 -19.97 9.08
CA ALA A 265 -22.86 -20.74 9.00
C ALA A 265 -23.07 -22.20 8.57
N ASP A 266 -24.30 -22.71 8.67
CA ASP A 266 -24.71 -24.05 8.24
C ASP A 266 -25.00 -24.12 6.72
N ARG A 267 -25.21 -22.98 6.07
CA ARG A 267 -25.44 -22.90 4.61
C ARG A 267 -24.16 -22.67 3.80
N VAL A 268 -23.07 -22.22 4.44
CA VAL A 268 -21.79 -21.97 3.78
C VAL A 268 -21.03 -23.30 3.61
N PRO A 269 -20.61 -23.68 2.39
CA PRO A 269 -19.83 -24.90 2.19
C PRO A 269 -18.49 -24.86 2.94
N SER A 270 -18.11 -25.98 3.56
CA SER A 270 -16.78 -26.12 4.16
C SER A 270 -15.69 -26.04 3.10
N SER A 271 -14.57 -25.43 3.42
CA SER A 271 -13.45 -25.30 2.50
C SER A 271 -12.09 -25.27 3.21
N ALA A 272 -11.08 -25.88 2.60
CA ALA A 272 -9.68 -25.80 3.02
C ALA A 272 -8.85 -24.91 2.07
N GLY A 273 -9.50 -24.01 1.33
CA GLY A 273 -8.87 -23.07 0.40
C GLY A 273 -9.25 -23.26 -1.07
N GLN A 274 -9.97 -24.34 -1.40
CA GLN A 274 -10.48 -24.59 -2.75
C GLN A 274 -11.83 -23.91 -3.05
N GLY A 275 -12.51 -23.38 -2.02
CA GLY A 275 -13.82 -22.77 -2.14
C GLY A 275 -13.72 -21.35 -2.65
N LEU A 276 -14.61 -20.98 -3.56
CA LEU A 276 -14.79 -19.63 -4.05
C LEU A 276 -16.09 -19.06 -3.50
N LEU A 277 -16.04 -17.83 -3.00
CA LEU A 277 -17.18 -17.05 -2.55
C LEU A 277 -17.38 -15.86 -3.48
N SER A 278 -18.62 -15.53 -3.83
CA SER A 278 -18.97 -14.33 -4.58
C SER A 278 -20.31 -13.76 -4.13
N VAL A 279 -20.61 -12.53 -4.56
CA VAL A 279 -21.86 -11.83 -4.28
C VAL A 279 -22.43 -11.26 -5.56
N VAL A 280 -23.73 -11.45 -5.77
CA VAL A 280 -24.48 -10.87 -6.89
C VAL A 280 -25.35 -9.73 -6.35
N PRO A 281 -25.09 -8.48 -6.74
CA PRO A 281 -25.94 -7.36 -6.37
C PRO A 281 -27.21 -7.34 -7.24
N HIS A 282 -28.35 -7.01 -6.62
CA HIS A 282 -29.64 -6.83 -7.27
C HIS A 282 -30.14 -5.42 -6.96
N TRP A 283 -29.93 -4.53 -7.92
CA TRP A 283 -30.27 -3.12 -7.85
C TRP A 283 -30.55 -2.59 -9.26
N THR A 284 -31.07 -1.38 -9.38
CA THR A 284 -31.36 -0.76 -10.68
C THR A 284 -30.52 0.50 -10.86
N SER A 285 -29.61 0.47 -11.83
CA SER A 285 -28.81 1.61 -12.22
C SER A 285 -29.66 2.66 -12.94
N ALA A 286 -29.44 3.93 -12.59
CA ALA A 286 -30.01 5.09 -13.29
C ALA A 286 -29.32 5.40 -14.63
N LEU A 287 -28.19 4.75 -14.93
CA LEU A 287 -27.46 4.93 -16.18
C LEU A 287 -28.13 4.22 -17.38
N HIS A 288 -29.06 3.28 -17.12
CA HIS A 288 -29.82 2.45 -18.08
C HIS A 288 -28.97 1.57 -19.04
N GLN A 289 -27.88 2.09 -19.61
CA GLN A 289 -26.89 1.40 -20.44
C GLN A 289 -25.48 1.73 -19.95
N GLY A 290 -24.51 0.86 -20.24
CA GLY A 290 -23.11 1.10 -19.89
C GLY A 290 -22.78 0.89 -18.40
N ALA A 291 -23.73 0.42 -17.58
CA ALA A 291 -23.49 0.01 -16.20
C ALA A 291 -23.19 -1.50 -16.13
N TYR A 292 -22.05 -1.86 -15.55
CA TYR A 292 -21.56 -3.23 -15.48
C TYR A 292 -21.14 -3.58 -14.05
N ASP A 293 -21.75 -4.62 -13.48
CA ASP A 293 -21.39 -5.15 -12.16
C ASP A 293 -20.43 -6.33 -12.31
N VAL A 294 -19.23 -6.22 -11.75
CA VAL A 294 -18.22 -7.28 -11.74
C VAL A 294 -18.13 -7.87 -10.35
N SER A 295 -18.71 -9.07 -10.17
CA SER A 295 -18.62 -9.83 -8.94
C SER A 295 -17.30 -10.60 -8.87
N CYS A 296 -16.34 -10.12 -8.06
CA CYS A 296 -15.11 -10.86 -7.80
C CYS A 296 -15.39 -12.15 -7.03
N ARG A 297 -14.44 -13.09 -7.12
CA ARG A 297 -14.49 -14.37 -6.44
C ARG A 297 -13.34 -14.48 -5.47
N THR A 298 -13.62 -14.62 -4.19
CA THR A 298 -12.57 -14.70 -3.17
C THR A 298 -12.42 -16.15 -2.73
N ARG A 299 -11.20 -16.70 -2.81
CA ARG A 299 -10.90 -18.01 -2.22
C ARG A 299 -11.02 -17.92 -0.70
N TYR A 300 -11.59 -18.93 -0.06
CA TYR A 300 -11.81 -18.91 1.38
C TYR A 300 -11.49 -20.25 2.06
N VAL A 301 -11.20 -20.18 3.35
CA VAL A 301 -11.15 -21.32 4.27
C VAL A 301 -12.36 -21.23 5.19
N PHE A 302 -13.11 -22.33 5.31
CA PHE A 302 -14.19 -22.48 6.27
C PHE A 302 -14.14 -23.86 6.91
N GLY A 303 -13.77 -23.92 8.19
CA GLY A 303 -13.55 -25.19 8.87
C GLY A 303 -13.03 -25.01 10.29
N ALA A 304 -12.56 -26.12 10.88
CA ALA A 304 -11.84 -26.07 12.15
C ALA A 304 -10.43 -25.50 11.94
N ASP A 305 -9.93 -24.74 12.92
CA ASP A 305 -8.53 -24.32 12.93
C ASP A 305 -7.63 -25.56 13.09
N PRO A 306 -6.64 -25.79 12.20
CA PRO A 306 -5.72 -26.92 12.33
C PRO A 306 -4.92 -26.93 13.64
N LEU A 307 -4.65 -25.76 14.23
CA LEU A 307 -3.91 -25.63 15.49
C LEU A 307 -4.84 -25.70 16.71
N GLU A 308 -6.09 -25.26 16.57
CA GLU A 308 -7.11 -25.29 17.62
C GLU A 308 -8.44 -25.89 17.10
N PRO A 309 -8.59 -27.22 17.00
CA PRO A 309 -9.75 -27.83 16.35
C PRO A 309 -11.13 -27.52 16.97
N ALA A 310 -11.15 -27.00 18.21
CA ALA A 310 -12.35 -26.52 18.87
C ALA A 310 -12.85 -25.18 18.31
N ARG A 311 -11.98 -24.42 17.64
CA ARG A 311 -12.27 -23.13 17.02
C ARG A 311 -12.60 -23.33 15.55
N ARG A 312 -13.65 -22.67 15.06
CA ARG A 312 -13.92 -22.53 13.63
C ARG A 312 -13.35 -21.23 13.09
N VAL A 313 -12.95 -21.25 11.83
CA VAL A 313 -12.40 -20.09 11.11
C VAL A 313 -13.15 -19.90 9.81
N PHE A 314 -13.28 -18.63 9.41
CA PHE A 314 -13.83 -18.22 8.13
C PHE A 314 -13.03 -17.02 7.62
N VAL A 315 -12.08 -17.27 6.72
CA VAL A 315 -11.06 -16.29 6.30
C VAL A 315 -10.75 -16.42 4.81
N PRO A 316 -10.20 -15.38 4.16
CA PRO A 316 -9.64 -15.51 2.82
C PRO A 316 -8.52 -16.55 2.79
N ALA A 317 -8.46 -17.36 1.75
CA ALA A 317 -7.43 -18.39 1.59
C ALA A 317 -6.23 -17.87 0.78
N ALA A 318 -5.03 -18.18 1.22
CA ALA A 318 -3.79 -17.92 0.49
C ALA A 318 -3.72 -18.71 -0.83
N GLN A 319 -2.94 -18.21 -1.79
CA GLN A 319 -2.70 -18.85 -3.09
C GLN A 319 -2.33 -20.34 -3.00
N ALA A 320 -1.55 -20.73 -2.00
CA ALA A 320 -1.18 -22.11 -1.74
C ALA A 320 -1.08 -22.33 -0.23
N ALA A 321 -1.50 -23.52 0.22
CA ALA A 321 -1.22 -23.99 1.56
C ALA A 321 0.31 -24.17 1.70
N ALA A 322 0.94 -23.43 2.62
CA ALA A 322 2.34 -23.65 2.97
C ALA A 322 2.41 -24.84 3.91
N ASP A 323 3.26 -25.83 3.61
CA ASP A 323 3.43 -27.06 4.40
C ASP A 323 2.12 -27.82 4.70
N GLY A 324 1.11 -27.67 3.84
CA GLY A 324 -0.22 -28.26 4.03
C GLY A 324 -1.11 -27.53 5.04
N ASP A 325 -0.70 -26.38 5.56
CA ASP A 325 -1.53 -25.50 6.40
C ASP A 325 -2.45 -24.64 5.52
N PRO A 326 -3.79 -24.89 5.51
CA PRO A 326 -4.73 -24.06 4.75
C PRO A 326 -4.79 -22.61 5.29
N LEU A 327 -4.34 -22.37 6.52
CA LEU A 327 -4.29 -21.05 7.14
C LEU A 327 -2.91 -20.39 7.05
N ALA A 328 -2.04 -20.86 6.15
CA ALA A 328 -0.75 -20.23 5.89
C ALA A 328 -0.87 -18.71 5.68
N SER A 329 0.17 -17.98 6.09
CA SER A 329 0.22 -16.51 6.00
C SER A 329 -0.10 -16.04 4.58
N PRO A 330 -1.04 -15.09 4.38
CA PRO A 330 -1.67 -14.24 5.40
C PRO A 330 -3.04 -14.72 5.95
N SER A 331 -3.51 -15.92 5.60
CA SER A 331 -4.91 -16.35 5.84
C SER A 331 -5.32 -16.35 7.31
N ARG A 332 -4.42 -16.70 8.23
CA ARG A 332 -4.66 -16.67 9.69
C ARG A 332 -4.88 -15.26 10.25
N GLY A 333 -4.73 -14.20 9.45
CA GLY A 333 -4.80 -12.82 9.93
C GLY A 333 -3.49 -12.33 10.55
N LEU A 334 -2.44 -13.13 10.48
CA LEU A 334 -1.10 -12.88 11.02
C LEU A 334 -0.05 -13.12 9.94
N VAL A 335 0.97 -12.26 9.92
CA VAL A 335 2.17 -12.47 9.10
C VAL A 335 3.20 -13.19 9.94
N VAL A 336 3.73 -14.29 9.40
CA VAL A 336 4.87 -15.01 10.01
C VAL A 336 6.12 -14.15 9.82
N LEU A 337 6.76 -13.75 10.93
CA LEU A 337 7.96 -12.91 10.94
C LEU A 337 9.23 -13.76 11.11
N ASP A 338 9.47 -14.66 10.16
CA ASP A 338 10.68 -15.49 10.08
C ASP A 338 11.40 -15.27 8.73
N GLY A 339 12.51 -15.98 8.49
CA GLY A 339 13.23 -15.92 7.22
C GLY A 339 13.74 -14.52 6.88
N ASP A 340 13.07 -13.86 5.92
CA ASP A 340 13.42 -12.54 5.37
C ASP A 340 13.13 -11.37 6.33
N PHE A 341 12.54 -11.60 7.50
CA PHE A 341 12.22 -10.54 8.45
C PHE A 341 13.31 -10.35 9.52
N SER A 342 13.65 -9.09 9.80
CA SER A 342 14.57 -8.73 10.87
C SER A 342 14.13 -7.48 11.63
N LEU A 343 14.70 -7.28 12.83
CA LEU A 343 14.48 -6.08 13.66
C LEU A 343 15.78 -5.31 13.81
N GLU A 344 15.74 -4.02 13.46
CA GLU A 344 16.86 -3.09 13.62
C GLU A 344 16.49 -1.96 14.58
N GLN A 345 17.44 -1.58 15.44
CA GLN A 345 17.23 -0.53 16.47
C GLN A 345 18.07 0.73 16.24
N ALA A 346 19.08 0.59 15.39
CA ALA A 346 20.05 1.61 15.06
C ALA A 346 19.81 2.09 13.63
N ASP A 347 19.95 3.39 13.41
CA ASP A 347 19.99 3.99 12.06
C ASP A 347 21.36 3.70 11.43
N THR A 348 21.58 2.45 11.01
CA THR A 348 22.83 2.02 10.35
C THR A 348 22.96 2.61 8.97
N ASP A 349 21.85 2.71 8.25
CA ASP A 349 21.83 3.09 6.85
C ASP A 349 22.11 4.57 6.71
N GLY A 350 21.50 5.40 7.57
CA GLY A 350 21.83 6.82 7.67
C GLY A 350 23.26 7.09 8.14
N ALA A 351 23.83 6.22 8.98
CA ALA A 351 25.24 6.32 9.37
C ALA A 351 26.18 5.95 8.21
N ALA A 352 25.89 4.87 7.48
CA ALA A 352 26.65 4.44 6.31
C ALA A 352 26.62 5.49 5.21
N PHE A 353 25.43 6.00 4.87
CA PHE A 353 25.25 6.99 3.82
C PHE A 353 26.01 8.30 4.11
N LYS A 354 26.02 8.74 5.38
CA LYS A 354 26.85 9.88 5.80
C LYS A 354 28.33 9.62 5.59
N MET A 355 28.84 8.42 5.92
CA MET A 355 30.25 8.07 5.72
C MET A 355 30.65 8.01 4.25
N LEU A 356 29.71 7.78 3.32
CA LEU A 356 29.97 7.89 1.88
C LEU A 356 30.10 9.34 1.42
N SER A 357 29.49 10.28 2.14
CA SER A 357 29.34 11.69 1.73
C SER A 357 30.36 12.64 2.38
N VAL A 358 31.38 12.11 3.07
CA VAL A 358 32.42 12.95 3.71
C VAL A 358 33.62 13.21 2.79
N PRO A 359 34.36 14.32 3.00
CA PRO A 359 35.62 14.59 2.30
C PRO A 359 36.66 13.47 2.44
N GLU A 360 37.64 13.40 1.52
CA GLU A 360 38.65 12.33 1.53
C GLU A 360 39.52 12.30 2.79
N ASP A 361 39.79 13.47 3.37
CA ASP A 361 40.58 13.66 4.58
C ASP A 361 39.74 13.57 5.87
N ALA A 362 38.46 13.19 5.76
CA ALA A 362 37.60 13.01 6.93
C ALA A 362 38.13 11.94 7.87
N VAL A 363 38.03 12.23 9.17
CA VAL A 363 38.50 11.39 10.27
C VAL A 363 37.33 11.07 11.19
N GLY A 364 37.20 9.80 11.57
CA GLY A 364 36.17 9.28 12.45
C GLY A 364 35.03 8.58 11.72
N LEU A 365 34.09 8.05 12.51
CA LEU A 365 32.87 7.42 12.02
C LEU A 365 31.68 8.34 12.26
N SER A 366 30.60 8.14 11.50
CA SER A 366 29.35 8.85 11.74
C SER A 366 28.77 8.48 13.11
N PRO A 367 28.03 9.37 13.80
CA PRO A 367 27.29 8.96 14.98
C PRO A 367 26.08 8.10 14.58
N VAL A 368 25.99 6.88 15.11
CA VAL A 368 24.81 6.02 14.98
C VAL A 368 23.73 6.49 15.95
N ARG A 369 22.53 6.75 15.45
CA ARG A 369 21.38 7.18 16.26
C ARG A 369 20.49 5.98 16.58
N THR A 370 19.88 5.97 17.77
CA THR A 370 18.74 5.10 18.04
C THR A 370 17.56 5.57 17.21
N HIS A 371 16.91 4.65 16.49
CA HIS A 371 15.82 4.99 15.56
C HIS A 371 14.45 4.45 15.98
N GLY A 372 14.40 3.60 17.01
CA GLY A 372 13.17 2.91 17.44
C GLY A 372 13.33 1.40 17.25
N LEU A 373 12.22 0.69 17.03
CA LEU A 373 12.21 -0.69 16.53
C LEU A 373 11.75 -0.66 15.07
N SER A 374 12.64 -0.93 14.14
CA SER A 374 12.35 -1.02 12.70
C SER A 374 12.15 -2.48 12.30
N LEU A 375 11.00 -2.79 11.69
CA LEU A 375 10.76 -4.06 11.04
C LEU A 375 11.26 -3.99 9.60
N VAL A 376 12.23 -4.82 9.27
CA VAL A 376 12.84 -4.92 7.94
C VAL A 376 12.38 -6.21 7.28
N ARG A 377 12.14 -6.15 5.97
CA ARG A 377 11.86 -7.31 5.12
C ARG A 377 12.84 -7.33 3.97
N ASP A 378 13.77 -8.27 4.02
CA ASP A 378 14.74 -8.51 2.95
C ASP A 378 14.01 -8.96 1.67
N ASN A 379 14.61 -8.70 0.50
CA ASN A 379 14.08 -9.10 -0.81
C ASN A 379 12.66 -8.56 -1.10
N ARG A 380 12.28 -7.42 -0.49
CA ARG A 380 10.93 -6.85 -0.63
C ARG A 380 10.54 -6.55 -2.08
N ALA A 381 11.48 -6.14 -2.92
CA ALA A 381 11.23 -5.84 -4.33
C ALA A 381 10.73 -7.06 -5.12
N ASP A 382 11.21 -8.26 -4.81
CA ASP A 382 10.79 -9.51 -5.47
C ASP A 382 9.36 -9.90 -5.04
N SER A 383 9.03 -9.72 -3.76
CA SER A 383 7.65 -9.89 -3.26
C SER A 383 6.68 -8.97 -3.99
N LEU A 384 7.03 -7.67 -4.08
CA LEU A 384 6.18 -6.68 -4.73
C LEU A 384 6.04 -6.93 -6.23
N THR A 385 7.11 -7.39 -6.90
CA THR A 385 7.02 -7.79 -8.32
C THR A 385 6.00 -8.91 -8.53
N THR A 386 5.95 -9.87 -7.60
CA THR A 386 4.96 -10.95 -7.64
C THR A 386 3.55 -10.45 -7.34
N GLU A 387 3.38 -9.52 -6.40
CA GLU A 387 2.11 -8.86 -6.10
C GLU A 387 1.58 -8.05 -7.30
N PHE A 388 2.44 -7.27 -7.97
CA PHE A 388 2.05 -6.49 -9.15
C PHE A 388 1.65 -7.35 -10.34
N ARG A 389 2.32 -8.49 -10.54
CA ARG A 389 1.93 -9.45 -11.58
C ARG A 389 0.52 -9.97 -11.34
N ARG A 390 0.21 -10.41 -10.11
CA ARG A 390 -1.15 -10.86 -9.77
C ARG A 390 -2.19 -9.75 -9.95
N ALA A 391 -1.86 -8.52 -9.57
CA ALA A 391 -2.76 -7.38 -9.77
C ALA A 391 -3.06 -7.14 -11.26
N ALA A 392 -2.05 -7.26 -12.14
CA ALA A 392 -2.23 -7.16 -13.59
C ALA A 392 -3.07 -8.34 -14.16
N ASP A 393 -2.85 -9.56 -13.67
CA ASP A 393 -3.66 -10.73 -14.05
C ASP A 393 -5.14 -10.54 -13.66
N ASN A 394 -5.40 -10.02 -12.44
CA ASN A 394 -6.73 -9.69 -11.96
C ASN A 394 -7.40 -8.57 -12.78
N GLU A 395 -6.62 -7.57 -13.21
CA GLU A 395 -7.11 -6.51 -14.12
C GLU A 395 -7.48 -7.07 -15.50
N GLY A 396 -6.68 -7.99 -16.03
CA GLY A 396 -6.99 -8.70 -17.27
C GLY A 396 -8.30 -9.48 -17.19
N ALA A 397 -8.51 -10.21 -16.08
CA ALA A 397 -9.74 -10.94 -15.79
C ALA A 397 -10.97 -10.00 -15.66
N PHE A 398 -10.79 -8.86 -14.99
CA PHE A 398 -11.82 -7.83 -14.88
C PHE A 398 -12.22 -7.30 -16.27
N THR A 399 -11.24 -6.89 -17.08
CA THR A 399 -11.46 -6.33 -18.41
C THR A 399 -12.15 -7.33 -19.34
N ALA A 400 -11.75 -8.61 -19.27
CA ALA A 400 -12.40 -9.68 -20.02
C ALA A 400 -13.86 -9.88 -19.59
N THR A 401 -14.16 -9.77 -18.29
CA THR A 401 -15.51 -9.89 -17.74
C THR A 401 -16.42 -8.78 -18.26
N VAL A 402 -15.98 -7.52 -18.15
CA VAL A 402 -16.73 -6.36 -18.68
C VAL A 402 -16.95 -6.49 -20.18
N SER A 403 -15.91 -6.90 -20.93
CA SER A 403 -16.02 -7.08 -22.38
C SER A 403 -17.04 -8.16 -22.77
N GLY A 404 -17.17 -9.23 -21.98
CA GLY A 404 -18.18 -10.27 -22.19
C GLY A 404 -19.61 -9.83 -21.85
N MET A 405 -19.78 -8.81 -21.00
CA MET A 405 -21.09 -8.24 -20.66
C MET A 405 -21.58 -7.21 -21.69
N ARG A 406 -20.68 -6.65 -22.51
CA ARG A 406 -21.07 -5.68 -23.55
C ARG A 406 -22.00 -6.33 -24.58
N PRO A 407 -23.07 -5.66 -25.02
CA PRO A 407 -23.89 -6.13 -26.12
C PRO A 407 -23.02 -6.38 -27.36
N THR A 408 -23.12 -7.56 -27.98
CA THR A 408 -22.47 -7.80 -29.27
C THR A 408 -23.28 -7.09 -30.36
N ASP A 409 -22.68 -6.08 -31.00
CA ASP A 409 -23.28 -5.45 -32.17
C ASP A 409 -23.36 -6.47 -33.32
N GLY A 410 -24.56 -7.01 -33.53
CA GLY A 410 -25.07 -7.65 -34.75
C GLY A 410 -24.07 -8.42 -35.64
N ALA A 411 -23.77 -9.68 -35.29
CA ALA A 411 -23.55 -10.68 -36.33
C ALA A 411 -24.92 -11.24 -36.73
N PRO A 412 -25.31 -11.25 -38.02
CA PRO A 412 -26.59 -11.82 -38.43
C PRO A 412 -26.56 -13.31 -38.08
N ALA A 413 -27.47 -13.73 -37.20
CA ALA A 413 -27.76 -15.14 -36.99
C ALA A 413 -28.00 -15.75 -38.36
N ALA A 414 -27.16 -16.71 -38.75
CA ALA A 414 -27.37 -17.50 -39.94
C ALA A 414 -28.74 -18.18 -39.81
N VAL A 415 -29.73 -17.65 -40.53
CA VAL A 415 -31.06 -18.22 -40.64
C VAL A 415 -30.90 -19.59 -41.27
N THR A 416 -30.95 -20.62 -40.44
CA THR A 416 -31.17 -21.98 -40.90
C THR A 416 -32.69 -22.15 -40.97
N PRO A 417 -33.30 -22.44 -42.13
CA PRO A 417 -34.75 -22.56 -42.20
C PRO A 417 -35.16 -23.91 -41.59
N ALA A 418 -35.80 -23.87 -40.42
CA ALA A 418 -36.54 -25.00 -39.89
C ALA A 418 -38.03 -24.66 -39.89
N ALA A 419 -38.80 -25.50 -40.58
CA ALA A 419 -40.23 -25.37 -40.77
C ALA A 419 -41.03 -25.64 -39.48
N GLY A 420 -42.12 -24.90 -39.30
CA GLY A 420 -43.35 -25.46 -38.71
C GLY A 420 -43.88 -24.82 -37.42
N ALA A 421 -45.11 -24.29 -37.56
CA ALA A 421 -46.21 -24.15 -36.59
C ALA A 421 -46.26 -22.92 -35.65
N ASP A 422 -47.30 -22.11 -35.92
CA ASP A 422 -47.86 -20.98 -35.17
C ASP A 422 -48.27 -21.32 -33.73
N THR A 423 -48.02 -20.38 -32.79
CA THR A 423 -48.98 -19.98 -31.74
C THR A 423 -48.64 -18.56 -31.23
N PRO A 424 -49.59 -17.60 -31.13
CA PRO A 424 -49.30 -16.27 -30.62
C PRO A 424 -49.48 -16.18 -29.08
N GLN A 425 -48.43 -15.78 -28.34
CA GLN A 425 -48.51 -15.37 -26.94
C GLN A 425 -48.26 -13.85 -26.80
N GLY A 426 -49.10 -13.19 -25.98
CA GLY A 426 -49.13 -11.74 -25.75
C GLY A 426 -47.94 -11.19 -24.95
N PRO A 427 -47.95 -9.88 -24.63
CA PRO A 427 -46.76 -9.15 -24.16
C PRO A 427 -46.26 -9.64 -22.80
N GLN A 428 -45.09 -10.27 -22.79
CA GLN A 428 -44.33 -10.64 -21.58
C GLN A 428 -43.56 -9.43 -21.05
N ALA A 429 -43.61 -9.24 -19.72
CA ALA A 429 -42.76 -8.33 -18.96
C ALA A 429 -41.26 -8.69 -19.14
N PRO A 430 -40.32 -7.74 -19.01
CA PRO A 430 -38.90 -8.00 -19.24
C PRO A 430 -38.38 -9.07 -18.26
N SER A 431 -37.88 -10.16 -18.83
CA SER A 431 -37.25 -11.27 -18.12
C SER A 431 -35.94 -10.81 -17.45
N PRO A 432 -35.58 -11.38 -16.27
CA PRO A 432 -34.28 -11.14 -15.64
C PRO A 432 -33.16 -11.55 -16.59
N GLN A 433 -32.13 -10.70 -16.74
CA GLN A 433 -30.95 -11.01 -17.52
C GLN A 433 -30.31 -12.29 -16.98
N GLN A 434 -30.41 -13.38 -17.75
CA GLN A 434 -29.63 -14.59 -17.52
C GLN A 434 -28.16 -14.29 -17.84
N PRO A 435 -27.20 -14.65 -16.98
CA PRO A 435 -25.78 -14.52 -17.30
C PRO A 435 -25.45 -15.46 -18.46
N GLN A 436 -24.99 -14.90 -19.59
CA GLN A 436 -24.56 -15.68 -20.75
C GLN A 436 -23.13 -16.23 -20.56
N ASP A 437 -22.87 -17.36 -21.22
CA ASP A 437 -21.74 -18.29 -21.09
C ASP A 437 -20.32 -17.68 -21.13
N GLY A 438 -19.44 -18.09 -20.19
CA GLY A 438 -17.98 -17.95 -20.30
C GLY A 438 -17.19 -17.36 -19.12
N SER A 439 -17.65 -17.47 -17.87
CA SER A 439 -17.11 -16.72 -16.72
C SER A 439 -15.57 -16.63 -16.56
N THR A 440 -15.05 -15.41 -16.75
CA THR A 440 -13.67 -14.90 -16.60
C THR A 440 -13.48 -14.00 -15.36
N ALA A 441 -14.39 -14.03 -14.39
CA ALA A 441 -14.36 -13.13 -13.23
C ALA A 441 -13.04 -13.21 -12.43
N PRO A 442 -12.51 -12.09 -11.89
CA PRO A 442 -11.30 -12.10 -11.08
C PRO A 442 -11.41 -13.06 -9.89
N VAL A 443 -10.38 -13.88 -9.71
CA VAL A 443 -10.25 -14.81 -8.57
C VAL A 443 -9.17 -14.29 -7.63
N LEU A 444 -9.61 -13.81 -6.47
CA LEU A 444 -8.78 -13.19 -5.45
C LEU A 444 -8.38 -14.21 -4.39
N VAL A 445 -7.16 -14.09 -3.91
CA VAL A 445 -6.66 -14.82 -2.74
C VAL A 445 -6.39 -13.88 -1.57
N ALA A 446 -6.03 -14.44 -0.41
CA ALA A 446 -5.75 -13.67 0.80
C ALA A 446 -4.72 -12.55 0.54
N GLN A 447 -3.70 -12.79 -0.29
CA GLN A 447 -2.71 -11.77 -0.63
C GLN A 447 -3.28 -10.59 -1.42
N ASP A 448 -4.35 -10.78 -2.20
CA ASP A 448 -4.92 -9.74 -3.06
C ASP A 448 -5.93 -8.85 -2.31
N VAL A 449 -6.50 -9.37 -1.22
CA VAL A 449 -7.50 -8.65 -0.40
C VAL A 449 -6.90 -7.96 0.82
N VAL A 450 -5.61 -8.18 1.12
CA VAL A 450 -4.89 -7.47 2.20
C VAL A 450 -4.53 -6.06 1.72
N ARG A 451 -5.07 -5.05 2.41
CA ARG A 451 -4.76 -3.63 2.19
C ARG A 451 -3.52 -3.18 2.94
N GLY A 452 -3.34 -3.67 4.17
CA GLY A 452 -2.32 -3.17 5.07
C GLY A 452 -2.12 -4.03 6.30
N HIS A 453 -1.34 -3.52 7.24
CA HIS A 453 -0.94 -4.27 8.43
C HIS A 453 -1.01 -3.41 9.70
N ARG A 454 -1.27 -4.07 10.83
CA ARG A 454 -1.22 -3.47 12.18
C ARG A 454 -0.03 -4.04 12.93
N LEU A 455 0.85 -3.15 13.39
CA LEU A 455 1.97 -3.48 14.26
C LEU A 455 1.52 -3.49 15.72
N ASP A 456 1.69 -4.63 16.38
CA ASP A 456 1.46 -4.79 17.81
C ASP A 456 2.79 -5.00 18.54
N ILE A 457 2.87 -4.49 19.77
CA ILE A 457 4.03 -4.61 20.66
C ILE A 457 3.62 -5.31 21.95
N TRP A 458 4.30 -6.41 22.28
CA TRP A 458 4.26 -6.99 23.62
C TRP A 458 5.24 -6.22 24.52
N ASP A 459 4.76 -5.60 25.59
CA ASP A 459 5.61 -5.00 26.64
C ASP A 459 5.77 -5.99 27.79
N GLU A 460 6.95 -6.57 27.95
CA GLU A 460 7.23 -7.57 28.97
C GLU A 460 7.11 -7.03 30.40
N THR A 461 7.27 -5.72 30.61
CA THR A 461 7.04 -5.14 31.94
C THR A 461 5.55 -5.10 32.29
N ARG A 462 4.68 -4.98 31.28
CA ARG A 462 3.23 -4.89 31.47
C ARG A 462 2.48 -6.19 31.18
N GLN A 463 3.17 -7.20 30.65
CA GLN A 463 2.63 -8.51 30.31
C GLN A 463 1.36 -8.39 29.43
N ALA A 464 1.43 -7.52 28.43
CA ALA A 464 0.29 -7.24 27.54
C ALA A 464 0.75 -6.88 26.12
N TRP A 465 -0.09 -7.26 25.15
CA TRP A 465 -0.02 -6.78 23.77
C TRP A 465 -0.69 -5.41 23.66
N TYR A 466 -0.07 -4.51 22.91
CA TYR A 466 -0.61 -3.20 22.57
C TYR A 466 -0.58 -3.00 21.06
N SER A 467 -1.73 -2.65 20.47
CA SER A 467 -1.76 -2.16 19.10
C SER A 467 -1.21 -0.74 19.05
N LEU A 468 -0.34 -0.47 18.08
CA LEU A 468 0.18 0.88 17.83
C LEU A 468 -0.78 1.76 16.99
N HIS A 469 -1.92 1.19 16.59
CA HIS A 469 -2.82 1.76 15.58
C HIS A 469 -4.17 2.21 16.14
N GLU A 470 -4.46 1.98 17.42
CA GLU A 470 -5.70 2.44 18.04
C GLU A 470 -5.80 3.97 18.04
N ARG A 471 -6.87 4.50 17.41
CA ARG A 471 -7.04 5.92 17.16
C ARG A 471 -8.49 6.38 17.31
N ILE A 472 -8.63 7.68 17.47
CA ILE A 472 -9.89 8.43 17.37
C ILE A 472 -9.74 9.35 16.15
N VAL A 473 -10.72 9.31 15.26
CA VAL A 473 -10.72 10.08 14.01
C VAL A 473 -11.92 11.02 14.01
N GLU A 474 -11.68 12.29 13.70
CA GLU A 474 -12.70 13.29 13.42
C GLU A 474 -12.69 13.67 11.95
N TYR A 475 -13.85 13.62 11.30
CA TYR A 475 -14.07 14.01 9.91
C TYR A 475 -14.85 15.32 9.89
N ARG A 476 -14.30 16.37 9.28
CA ARG A 476 -14.89 17.72 9.25
C ARG A 476 -14.95 18.26 7.83
N LYS A 477 -15.93 19.13 7.57
CA LYS A 477 -15.88 19.97 6.36
C LYS A 477 -14.71 20.96 6.45
N PRO A 478 -14.06 21.28 5.32
CA PRO A 478 -12.94 22.22 5.29
C PRO A 478 -13.22 23.60 5.88
N GLY A 479 -12.17 24.28 6.33
CA GLY A 479 -12.25 25.68 6.77
C GLY A 479 -12.98 25.85 8.10
N ALA A 480 -12.71 24.97 9.07
CA ALA A 480 -13.41 24.90 10.35
C ALA A 480 -14.93 24.65 10.21
N GLY A 481 -15.31 23.88 9.18
CA GLY A 481 -16.69 23.48 8.96
C GLY A 481 -17.24 22.49 10.01
N PRO A 482 -18.52 22.10 9.87
CA PRO A 482 -19.16 21.19 10.82
C PRO A 482 -18.44 19.83 10.91
N LEU A 483 -18.52 19.22 12.10
CA LEU A 483 -18.14 17.83 12.32
C LEU A 483 -19.16 16.92 11.63
N LEU A 484 -18.68 16.06 10.75
CA LEU A 484 -19.49 15.13 9.99
C LEU A 484 -19.60 13.78 10.71
N LEU A 485 -18.48 13.26 11.21
CA LEU A 485 -18.42 11.95 11.85
C LEU A 485 -17.25 11.90 12.85
N THR A 486 -17.41 11.14 13.93
CA THR A 486 -16.32 10.70 14.80
C THR A 486 -16.29 9.20 14.86
N ALA A 487 -15.09 8.62 14.71
CA ALA A 487 -14.87 7.19 14.76
C ALA A 487 -13.80 6.83 15.79
N SER A 488 -13.95 5.69 16.45
CA SER A 488 -12.91 5.05 17.25
C SER A 488 -12.61 3.70 16.63
N ASP A 489 -11.43 3.56 16.01
CA ASP A 489 -11.03 2.37 15.27
C ASP A 489 -9.52 2.07 15.41
N GLU A 490 -9.03 1.13 14.62
CA GLU A 490 -7.61 0.87 14.43
C GLU A 490 -7.19 1.20 12.99
N GLY A 491 -6.21 2.09 12.85
CA GLY A 491 -5.55 2.33 11.57
C GLY A 491 -4.70 1.14 11.10
N CYS A 492 -3.91 1.34 10.05
CA CYS A 492 -2.91 0.40 9.58
C CYS A 492 -1.78 1.15 8.88
N PHE A 493 -0.69 0.47 8.58
CA PHE A 493 0.28 0.94 7.59
C PHE A 493 0.19 0.08 6.33
N GLN A 494 0.39 0.71 5.18
CA GLN A 494 0.35 0.05 3.88
C GLN A 494 1.76 -0.11 3.30
N ALA A 495 1.87 -0.88 2.21
CA ALA A 495 3.09 -0.90 1.42
C ALA A 495 3.35 0.51 0.87
N HIS A 496 4.50 1.09 1.22
CA HIS A 496 4.90 2.41 0.77
C HIS A 496 6.02 2.30 -0.26
N LEU A 497 5.95 3.16 -1.28
CA LEU A 497 6.89 3.29 -2.38
C LEU A 497 7.13 4.77 -2.65
N ALA A 498 8.32 5.12 -3.13
CA ALA A 498 8.63 6.49 -3.54
C ALA A 498 8.98 6.55 -5.02
N SER A 499 8.81 7.71 -5.62
CA SER A 499 9.15 7.96 -7.03
C SER A 499 9.57 9.40 -7.20
N PRO A 500 10.55 9.69 -8.07
CA PRO A 500 10.84 11.05 -8.45
C PRO A 500 9.64 11.61 -9.24
N PRO A 501 9.38 12.92 -9.15
CA PRO A 501 8.41 13.59 -10.01
C PRO A 501 8.71 13.36 -11.51
N ASP A 502 7.67 13.24 -12.33
CA ASP A 502 7.80 12.94 -13.76
C ASP A 502 8.73 13.92 -14.51
N HIS A 503 8.72 15.20 -14.14
CA HIS A 503 9.55 16.23 -14.78
C HIS A 503 11.06 16.10 -14.49
N LEU A 504 11.46 15.26 -13.54
CA LEU A 504 12.86 14.98 -13.22
C LEU A 504 13.41 13.76 -13.97
N VAL A 505 12.57 13.05 -14.74
CA VAL A 505 12.96 11.86 -15.50
C VAL A 505 12.82 12.14 -16.99
N PRO A 506 13.73 11.66 -17.87
CA PRO A 506 13.59 11.83 -19.31
C PRO A 506 12.21 11.37 -19.80
N SER A 507 11.57 12.17 -20.66
CA SER A 507 10.16 12.05 -21.07
C SER A 507 9.76 10.75 -21.81
N HIS A 508 10.67 9.79 -21.96
CA HIS A 508 10.44 8.49 -22.60
C HIS A 508 10.67 7.30 -21.67
N THR A 509 10.99 7.54 -20.39
CA THR A 509 11.19 6.48 -19.40
C THR A 509 10.29 6.74 -18.21
N PRO A 510 9.45 5.76 -17.79
CA PRO A 510 8.66 5.94 -16.57
C PRO A 510 9.59 6.12 -15.36
N PRO A 511 9.24 6.96 -14.38
CA PRO A 511 10.08 7.15 -13.21
C PRO A 511 10.31 5.83 -12.48
N PRO A 512 11.51 5.54 -11.95
CA PRO A 512 11.74 4.34 -11.16
C PRO A 512 10.94 4.35 -9.85
N LEU A 513 10.61 3.17 -9.35
CA LEU A 513 10.00 2.93 -8.05
C LEU A 513 11.09 2.64 -7.03
N TYR A 514 11.20 3.47 -5.99
CA TYR A 514 12.09 3.24 -4.86
C TYR A 514 11.36 2.40 -3.81
N VAL A 515 11.89 1.20 -3.57
CA VAL A 515 11.36 0.19 -2.65
C VAL A 515 12.30 0.08 -1.45
N PRO A 516 11.98 0.71 -0.30
CA PRO A 516 12.77 0.52 0.92
C PRO A 516 12.48 -0.84 1.57
N GLU A 517 13.49 -1.53 2.12
CA GLU A 517 13.27 -2.79 2.85
C GLU A 517 12.71 -2.60 4.27
N THR A 518 12.89 -1.41 4.86
CA THR A 518 12.24 -1.06 6.13
C THR A 518 10.74 -0.88 5.91
N LEU A 519 9.92 -1.70 6.56
CA LEU A 519 8.46 -1.67 6.44
C LEU A 519 7.80 -0.61 7.34
N VAL A 520 8.25 -0.55 8.59
CA VAL A 520 7.70 0.34 9.62
C VAL A 520 8.69 0.51 10.75
N THR A 521 8.74 1.72 11.33
CA THR A 521 9.56 2.02 12.52
C THR A 521 8.68 2.50 13.66
N TRP A 522 8.74 1.81 14.81
CA TRP A 522 8.13 2.28 16.05
C TRP A 522 9.13 3.01 16.93
N ASN A 523 8.98 4.32 17.05
CA ASN A 523 9.84 5.21 17.85
C ASN A 523 9.18 5.63 19.19
N GLY A 524 8.30 4.79 19.74
CA GLY A 524 7.65 5.02 21.03
C GLY A 524 6.37 5.85 21.00
N TYR A 525 5.74 6.01 19.83
CA TYR A 525 4.43 6.65 19.68
C TYR A 525 3.53 5.87 18.71
N SER A 526 2.30 6.34 18.46
CA SER A 526 1.37 5.68 17.54
C SER A 526 1.93 5.60 16.12
N ALA A 527 1.63 4.50 15.42
CA ALA A 527 1.91 4.29 14.01
C ALA A 527 0.75 4.76 13.10
N SER A 528 -0.34 5.29 13.68
CA SER A 528 -1.50 5.80 12.92
C SER A 528 -1.97 7.19 13.35
N ALA A 529 -1.27 7.86 14.27
CA ALA A 529 -1.61 9.20 14.69
C ALA A 529 -0.37 10.07 14.85
N SER A 530 -0.49 11.34 14.47
CA SER A 530 0.57 12.34 14.62
C SER A 530 0.90 12.57 16.10
N ARG A 531 2.17 12.90 16.38
CA ARG A 531 2.60 13.25 17.72
C ARG A 531 1.92 14.55 18.18
N PRO A 532 1.52 14.64 19.46
CA PRO A 532 1.02 15.88 20.01
C PRO A 532 2.18 16.86 20.14
N GLY A 533 1.93 18.12 19.84
CA GLY A 533 2.93 19.17 19.95
C GLY A 533 2.70 20.27 18.93
N LEU A 534 3.34 21.40 19.17
CA LEU A 534 3.37 22.51 18.24
C LEU A 534 4.48 22.26 17.20
N VAL A 535 4.22 22.63 15.96
CA VAL A 535 5.19 22.62 14.86
C VAL A 535 5.79 24.01 14.70
N LEU A 536 6.98 24.08 14.11
CA LEU A 536 7.55 25.36 13.69
C LEU A 536 6.69 25.92 12.57
N ASP A 537 6.36 27.20 12.67
CA ASP A 537 5.67 27.92 11.60
C ASP A 537 6.60 28.01 10.37
N THR A 538 6.01 28.02 9.17
CA THR A 538 6.74 28.07 7.89
C THR A 538 7.23 29.47 7.56
N ASP A 539 6.77 30.51 8.26
CA ASP A 539 7.31 31.87 8.18
C ASP A 539 8.67 31.95 8.92
N PRO A 540 9.80 32.10 8.20
CA PRO A 540 11.13 32.14 8.82
C PRO A 540 11.38 33.44 9.60
N GLY A 541 10.42 34.37 9.63
CA GLY A 541 10.62 35.73 10.13
C GLY A 541 11.33 36.58 9.08
N ALA A 542 11.93 37.68 9.51
CA ALA A 542 12.79 38.51 8.67
C ALA A 542 13.96 39.01 9.54
N PRO A 543 15.08 38.27 9.62
CA PRO A 543 16.21 38.61 10.46
C PRO A 543 16.77 40.01 10.15
N ASP A 544 16.81 40.37 8.86
CA ASP A 544 17.27 41.68 8.38
C ASP A 544 16.33 42.83 8.78
N GLU A 545 15.07 42.52 9.06
CA GLU A 545 14.05 43.46 9.55
C GLU A 545 13.85 43.38 11.07
N ASN A 546 14.71 42.65 11.80
CA ASN A 546 14.56 42.34 13.23
C ASN A 546 13.20 41.70 13.59
N ARG A 547 12.57 41.00 12.64
CA ARG A 547 11.32 40.27 12.89
C ARG A 547 11.66 38.84 13.31
N PRO A 548 11.38 38.44 14.57
CA PRO A 548 11.64 37.09 15.03
C PRO A 548 10.77 36.08 14.26
N PRO A 549 11.17 34.80 14.19
CA PRO A 549 10.31 33.75 13.67
C PRO A 549 9.02 33.65 14.49
N ASN A 550 7.95 33.22 13.84
CA ASN A 550 6.66 33.05 14.51
C ASN A 550 6.75 31.98 15.61
N LYS A 551 5.88 32.11 16.62
CA LYS A 551 5.81 31.13 17.70
C LYS A 551 5.36 29.77 17.14
N PRO A 552 5.77 28.65 17.75
CA PRO A 552 5.27 27.33 17.36
C PRO A 552 3.72 27.31 17.36
N VAL A 553 3.14 26.70 16.33
CA VAL A 553 1.68 26.65 16.09
C VAL A 553 1.19 25.20 16.12
N GLU A 554 -0.12 25.01 16.29
CA GLU A 554 -0.69 23.67 16.10
C GLU A 554 -0.52 23.24 14.63
N PRO A 555 -0.31 21.93 14.36
CA PRO A 555 -0.26 21.42 13.00
C PRO A 555 -1.58 21.76 12.30
N ASN A 556 -1.46 22.46 11.17
CA ASN A 556 -2.60 22.75 10.32
C ASN A 556 -2.98 21.49 9.52
N ASN A 557 -4.29 21.26 9.36
CA ASN A 557 -4.85 20.16 8.59
C ASN A 557 -5.81 20.66 7.50
N ASP A 558 -5.60 21.88 7.02
CA ASP A 558 -6.35 22.46 5.92
C ASP A 558 -6.39 21.51 4.71
N ALA A 559 -7.60 21.26 4.21
CA ALA A 559 -7.77 20.45 3.02
C ALA A 559 -7.17 21.16 1.78
N PRO A 560 -6.39 20.46 0.94
CA PRO A 560 -5.96 21.00 -0.35
C PRO A 560 -7.15 21.40 -1.25
N PRO A 561 -6.95 22.29 -2.24
CA PRO A 561 -8.01 22.66 -3.18
C PRO A 561 -8.65 21.43 -3.84
N GLY A 562 -9.98 21.35 -3.79
CA GLY A 562 -10.76 20.24 -4.35
C GLY A 562 -10.93 19.03 -3.42
N ILE A 563 -10.31 19.02 -2.24
CA ILE A 563 -10.55 17.98 -1.23
C ILE A 563 -11.69 18.46 -0.28
N PRO A 564 -12.82 17.73 -0.20
CA PRO A 564 -14.00 18.18 0.53
C PRO A 564 -13.98 17.80 2.02
N LEU A 565 -12.81 17.43 2.58
CA LEU A 565 -12.73 16.82 3.90
C LEU A 565 -11.41 17.12 4.63
N GLU A 566 -11.51 17.45 5.92
CA GLU A 566 -10.39 17.53 6.86
C GLU A 566 -10.47 16.37 7.85
N ILE A 567 -9.38 15.61 7.99
CA ILE A 567 -9.33 14.39 8.82
C ILE A 567 -8.33 14.58 9.96
N THR A 568 -8.81 14.67 11.20
CA THR A 568 -7.94 14.78 12.38
C THR A 568 -7.86 13.43 13.09
N VAL A 569 -6.64 12.93 13.26
CA VAL A 569 -6.39 11.63 13.90
C VAL A 569 -5.61 11.78 15.20
N ARG A 570 -6.10 11.18 16.27
CA ARG A 570 -5.44 11.16 17.59
C ARG A 570 -5.29 9.73 18.08
N ALA A 571 -4.15 9.42 18.71
CA ALA A 571 -3.98 8.12 19.36
C ALA A 571 -5.02 7.96 20.48
N ARG A 572 -5.62 6.77 20.58
CA ARG A 572 -6.58 6.50 21.67
C ARG A 572 -5.89 6.65 23.02
N PRO A 573 -6.41 7.45 23.96
CA PRO A 573 -5.77 7.62 25.27
C PRO A 573 -5.54 6.28 25.97
N GLY A 574 -4.30 6.01 26.38
CA GLY A 574 -3.91 4.78 27.08
C GLY A 574 -3.62 3.57 26.20
N SER A 575 -3.71 3.68 24.86
CA SER A 575 -3.48 2.57 23.93
C SER A 575 -2.01 2.18 23.75
N LEU A 576 -1.08 3.11 23.98
CA LEU A 576 0.32 2.93 23.57
C LEU A 576 1.21 2.40 24.71
N PRO A 577 2.15 1.48 24.42
CA PRO A 577 3.19 1.10 25.35
C PRO A 577 4.30 2.15 25.41
N ARG A 578 5.18 2.06 26.40
CA ARG A 578 6.34 2.97 26.54
C ARG A 578 7.59 2.31 25.98
N LEU A 579 8.21 2.91 24.98
CA LEU A 579 9.55 2.51 24.54
C LEU A 579 10.62 2.99 25.53
N ARG A 580 11.38 2.05 26.07
CA ARG A 580 12.47 2.25 27.05
C ARG A 580 13.63 1.31 26.76
N PHE A 581 14.84 1.85 26.86
CA PHE A 581 16.08 1.08 26.83
C PHE A 581 16.12 0.05 27.97
N GLY A 582 16.71 -1.11 27.70
CA GLY A 582 16.85 -2.20 28.68
C GLY A 582 15.58 -3.02 28.93
N ARG A 583 14.47 -2.73 28.25
CA ARG A 583 13.26 -3.55 28.27
C ARG A 583 13.20 -4.49 27.09
N GLN A 584 12.51 -5.60 27.28
CA GLN A 584 12.26 -6.61 26.24
C GLN A 584 10.87 -6.39 25.64
N TYR A 585 10.79 -6.51 24.32
CA TYR A 585 9.57 -6.37 23.55
C TYR A 585 9.48 -7.53 22.55
N ARG A 586 8.24 -7.88 22.16
CA ARG A 586 7.98 -8.73 20.99
C ARG A 586 7.12 -7.96 20.01
N VAL A 587 7.28 -8.28 18.73
CA VAL A 587 6.54 -7.67 17.64
C VAL A 587 5.59 -8.70 17.06
N ARG A 588 4.37 -8.28 16.70
CA ARG A 588 3.41 -9.06 15.94
C ARG A 588 2.83 -8.20 14.84
N LEU A 589 2.59 -8.80 13.67
CA LEU A 589 2.02 -8.12 12.53
C LEU A 589 0.68 -8.78 12.15
N ARG A 590 -0.42 -8.04 12.34
CA ARG A 590 -1.76 -8.46 11.93
C ARG A 590 -2.08 -7.91 10.54
N THR A 591 -2.82 -8.67 9.75
CA THR A 591 -3.28 -8.21 8.43
C THR A 591 -4.59 -7.44 8.54
N VAL A 592 -4.81 -6.56 7.55
CA VAL A 592 -6.02 -5.74 7.41
C VAL A 592 -6.53 -5.90 5.98
N ASP A 593 -7.79 -6.29 5.81
CA ASP A 593 -8.41 -6.43 4.49
C ASP A 593 -8.87 -5.08 3.88
N LEU A 594 -9.39 -5.11 2.65
CA LEU A 594 -9.92 -3.92 1.95
C LEU A 594 -11.06 -3.20 2.70
N ALA A 595 -11.79 -3.90 3.58
CA ALA A 595 -12.87 -3.34 4.39
C ALA A 595 -12.42 -2.89 5.80
N GLY A 596 -11.13 -3.02 6.10
CA GLY A 596 -10.54 -2.69 7.40
C GLY A 596 -10.69 -3.79 8.46
N ASN A 597 -11.20 -4.97 8.09
CA ASN A 597 -11.34 -6.10 8.98
C ASN A 597 -9.98 -6.76 9.22
N GLY A 598 -9.88 -7.47 10.34
CA GLY A 598 -8.69 -8.22 10.75
C GLY A 598 -8.87 -8.64 12.20
N LEU A 599 -8.01 -9.54 12.68
CA LEU A 599 -8.07 -9.99 14.08
C LEU A 599 -7.96 -8.80 15.04
N GLY A 600 -8.78 -8.76 16.09
CA GLY A 600 -8.57 -7.85 17.21
C GLY A 600 -7.33 -8.23 18.05
N PRO A 601 -6.83 -7.35 18.93
CA PRO A 601 -5.64 -7.65 19.76
C PRO A 601 -5.76 -8.91 20.61
N THR A 602 -6.97 -9.21 21.12
CA THR A 602 -7.28 -10.41 21.93
C THR A 602 -7.35 -11.66 21.05
N GLU A 603 -8.04 -11.58 19.90
CA GLU A 603 -8.16 -12.71 18.97
C GLU A 603 -6.80 -13.14 18.41
N ALA A 604 -5.93 -12.16 18.12
CA ALA A 604 -4.56 -12.38 17.68
C ALA A 604 -3.62 -12.88 18.77
N ALA A 605 -4.01 -12.82 20.06
CA ALA A 605 -3.24 -13.44 21.14
C ALA A 605 -3.63 -14.90 21.36
N ALA A 606 -4.81 -15.30 20.88
CA ALA A 606 -5.30 -16.68 20.90
C ALA A 606 -4.94 -17.45 19.61
N ALA A 607 -4.87 -16.75 18.47
CA ALA A 607 -4.33 -17.27 17.21
C ALA A 607 -2.80 -17.32 17.24
#